data_AF-A0A022FVA2-F1
#
_entry.id   AF-A0A022FVA2-F1
#
_cell.length_a   1.000
_cell.length_b   1.000
_cell.length_c   1.000
_cell.angle_alpha   90.00
_cell.angle_beta   90.00
_cell.angle_gamma   90.00
#
_symmetry.space_group_name_H-M   'P 1'
#
loop_
_entity.id
_entity.type
_entity.pdbx_description
1 polymer ?
#
loop_
_entity_poly.entity_id
_entity_poly.type
_entity_poly.pdbx_seq_one_letter_code
_entity_poly.pdbx_strand_id
1 'polypeptide(L)'
;MDIVQVDHTLADVIVVDELYRRPIGRPWLSLAVDVATRCVVGVYVGMDRPNAATVALLLTRVVLPKLSWLASLEVSADWPMHGIPKVLHLDNAAEFKSRALRSGCSQYGVELMYRPAGRPYFGGHIERLNRTLMERVHSLPGSTGSSPKGRKARPPEREASLTIREFEKWLVLEIAQRYHHNAHRGLRGATPYSMWATLGGETPPKLLPDTASEALRFLIQFLPMTHRTVQADGLTLFYIRYWHPIFTAWRATKQKVITRFHPEDLSKIFVSVDGKRYLEATFADLRRDRVSLWEQRSALRHLRAQGQEYVSEAMLFMAIDEQRRIVARARTQSLGASRRRNVLKDPVPRNARQENSQVRQGESASVRPTEASVDYSKPAIAYDVEQW
;
A
#
# COMPACT_ATOMS: atom_id res chain seq x y z
N MET A 1 -6.11 -3.93 -25.96
CA MET A 1 -6.34 -4.08 -24.50
C MET A 1 -7.81 -3.84 -24.24
N ASP A 2 -8.60 -4.90 -24.41
CA ASP A 2 -10.05 -4.78 -24.53
C ASP A 2 -10.73 -5.01 -23.18
N ILE A 3 -10.46 -6.14 -22.54
CA ILE A 3 -11.01 -6.48 -21.23
C ILE A 3 -9.86 -6.64 -20.24
N VAL A 4 -9.82 -5.77 -19.23
CA VAL A 4 -8.88 -5.88 -18.11
C VAL A 4 -9.62 -6.33 -16.88
N GLN A 5 -9.22 -7.46 -16.31
CA GLN A 5 -9.72 -7.93 -15.02
C GLN A 5 -8.90 -7.31 -13.89
N VAL A 6 -9.58 -6.86 -12.84
CA VAL A 6 -8.94 -6.35 -11.63
C VAL A 6 -9.39 -7.15 -10.42
N ASP A 7 -8.46 -7.38 -9.51
CA ASP A 7 -8.70 -8.10 -8.25
C ASP A 7 -7.73 -7.61 -7.18
N HIS A 8 -8.14 -7.80 -5.93
CA HIS A 8 -7.36 -7.47 -4.75
C HIS A 8 -7.17 -8.72 -3.89
N THR A 9 -5.94 -8.98 -3.45
CA THR A 9 -5.63 -10.11 -2.57
C THR A 9 -4.60 -9.73 -1.53
N LEU A 10 -4.59 -10.40 -0.38
CA LEU A 10 -3.49 -10.28 0.58
C LEU A 10 -2.32 -11.14 0.09
N ALA A 11 -1.14 -10.54 -0.05
CA ALA A 11 0.05 -11.30 -0.41
C ALA A 11 0.40 -12.29 0.71
N ASP A 12 0.76 -13.53 0.39
CA ASP A 12 1.12 -14.58 1.35
C ASP A 12 2.53 -14.39 1.93
N VAL A 13 2.94 -13.15 2.22
CA VAL A 13 4.24 -12.79 2.78
C VAL A 13 4.09 -11.68 3.81
N ILE A 14 4.82 -11.79 4.92
CA ILE A 14 4.96 -10.72 5.90
C ILE A 14 6.13 -9.84 5.48
N VAL A 15 5.87 -8.55 5.34
CA VAL A 15 6.89 -7.53 5.09
C VAL A 15 7.32 -6.85 6.38
N VAL A 16 8.46 -6.18 6.34
CA VAL A 16 9.04 -5.44 7.47
C VAL A 16 9.08 -3.94 7.20
N ASP A 17 9.18 -3.15 8.26
CA ASP A 17 9.41 -1.70 8.14
C ASP A 17 10.83 -1.39 7.62
N GLU A 18 10.98 -0.24 6.97
CA GLU A 18 12.25 0.16 6.35
C GLU A 18 13.36 0.47 7.38
N LEU A 19 13.01 0.85 8.60
CA LEU A 19 14.00 1.36 9.56
C LEU A 19 14.51 0.29 10.52
N TYR A 20 13.62 -0.49 11.12
CA TYR A 20 13.97 -1.49 12.14
C TYR A 20 13.94 -2.92 11.61
N ARG A 21 13.42 -3.12 10.40
CA ARG A 21 13.20 -4.45 9.84
C ARG A 21 12.33 -5.31 10.75
N ARG A 22 11.33 -4.70 11.41
CA ARG A 22 10.33 -5.40 12.19
C ARG A 22 9.12 -5.76 11.32
N PRO A 23 8.51 -6.93 11.50
CA PRO A 23 7.28 -7.32 10.82
C PRO A 23 6.18 -6.27 10.96
N ILE A 24 5.58 -5.85 9.84
CA ILE A 24 4.45 -4.91 9.79
C ILE A 24 3.17 -5.55 9.22
N GLY A 25 3.22 -6.85 8.90
CA GLY A 25 2.08 -7.62 8.42
C GLY A 25 2.14 -7.92 6.93
N ARG A 26 1.00 -8.31 6.37
CA ARG A 26 0.88 -8.71 4.96
C ARG A 26 0.40 -7.53 4.12
N PRO A 27 1.07 -7.20 3.00
CA PRO A 27 0.58 -6.16 2.11
C PRO A 27 -0.60 -6.67 1.28
N TRP A 28 -1.50 -5.76 0.95
CA TRP A 28 -2.49 -5.93 -0.11
C TRP A 28 -1.83 -5.76 -1.48
N LEU A 29 -2.18 -6.68 -2.38
CA LEU A 29 -1.78 -6.70 -3.76
C LEU A 29 -3.00 -6.44 -4.63
N SER A 30 -2.93 -5.41 -5.47
CA SER A 30 -3.94 -5.09 -6.47
C SER A 30 -3.37 -5.36 -7.85
N LEU A 31 -4.02 -6.24 -8.61
CA LEU A 31 -3.54 -6.67 -9.93
C LEU A 31 -4.54 -6.30 -11.02
N ALA A 32 -4.02 -5.99 -12.19
CA ALA A 32 -4.78 -5.81 -13.41
C ALA A 32 -4.19 -6.70 -14.51
N VAL A 33 -5.03 -7.54 -15.14
CA VAL A 33 -4.61 -8.46 -16.21
C VAL A 33 -5.47 -8.28 -17.46
N ASP A 34 -4.82 -8.12 -18.62
CA ASP A 34 -5.50 -8.13 -19.92
C ASP A 34 -5.89 -9.57 -20.28
N VAL A 35 -7.18 -9.79 -20.55
CA VAL A 35 -7.73 -11.14 -20.76
C VAL A 35 -7.19 -11.77 -22.03
N ALA A 36 -7.06 -11.01 -23.13
CA ALA A 36 -6.64 -11.55 -24.42
C ALA A 36 -5.18 -12.02 -24.39
N THR A 37 -4.29 -11.18 -23.87
CA THR A 37 -2.84 -11.43 -23.87
C THR A 37 -2.33 -12.14 -22.63
N ARG A 38 -3.13 -12.23 -21.56
CA ARG A 38 -2.71 -12.66 -20.22
C ARG A 38 -1.63 -11.78 -19.59
N CYS A 39 -1.32 -10.63 -20.17
CA CYS A 39 -0.34 -9.72 -19.60
C CYS A 39 -0.89 -9.10 -18.33
N VAL A 40 -0.06 -9.12 -17.28
CA VAL A 40 -0.25 -8.18 -16.17
C VAL A 40 0.01 -6.78 -16.70
N VAL A 41 -1.00 -5.92 -16.64
CA VAL A 41 -0.95 -4.54 -17.15
C VAL A 41 -0.82 -3.52 -16.01
N GLY A 42 -1.06 -3.90 -14.76
CA GLY A 42 -0.87 -3.00 -13.61
C GLY A 42 -0.73 -3.77 -12.31
N VAL A 43 0.08 -3.22 -11.41
CA VAL A 43 0.28 -3.72 -10.05
C VAL A 43 0.34 -2.54 -9.09
N TYR A 44 -0.28 -2.70 -7.94
CA TYR A 44 -0.12 -1.80 -6.80
C TYR A 44 0.01 -2.62 -5.51
N VAL A 45 0.99 -2.27 -4.69
CA VAL A 45 1.27 -2.90 -3.39
C VAL A 45 1.09 -1.85 -2.30
N GLY A 46 0.33 -2.16 -1.26
CA GLY A 46 0.14 -1.27 -0.11
C GLY A 46 -0.22 -2.04 1.16
N MET A 47 -0.08 -1.42 2.33
CA MET A 47 -0.48 -2.05 3.59
C MET A 47 -1.97 -1.89 3.88
N ASP A 48 -2.57 -0.82 3.39
CA ASP A 48 -3.97 -0.53 3.63
C ASP A 48 -4.89 -1.40 2.78
N ARG A 49 -6.06 -1.69 3.36
CA ARG A 49 -7.13 -2.36 2.63
C ARG A 49 -7.50 -1.55 1.37
N PRO A 50 -7.70 -2.22 0.22
CA PRO A 50 -8.07 -1.56 -1.03
C PRO A 50 -9.25 -0.61 -0.85
N ASN A 51 -9.10 0.56 -1.43
CA ASN A 51 -10.10 1.60 -1.44
C ASN A 51 -10.07 2.34 -2.79
N ALA A 52 -10.94 3.34 -2.96
CA ALA A 52 -11.03 4.08 -4.22
C ALA A 52 -9.70 4.72 -4.67
N ALA A 53 -8.83 5.15 -3.75
CA ALA A 53 -7.51 5.66 -4.11
C ALA A 53 -6.54 4.55 -4.53
N THR A 54 -6.59 3.37 -3.90
CA THR A 54 -5.88 2.17 -4.37
C THR A 54 -6.25 1.85 -5.82
N VAL A 55 -7.55 1.88 -6.14
CA VAL A 55 -8.04 1.67 -7.50
C VAL A 55 -7.53 2.75 -8.45
N ALA A 56 -7.54 4.03 -8.03
CA ALA A 56 -6.99 5.12 -8.83
C ALA A 56 -5.50 4.90 -9.16
N LEU A 57 -4.68 4.58 -8.16
CA LEU A 57 -3.25 4.32 -8.33
C LEU A 57 -2.99 3.11 -9.22
N LEU A 58 -3.75 2.02 -9.04
CA LEU A 58 -3.66 0.85 -9.92
C LEU A 58 -3.99 1.22 -11.37
N LEU A 59 -5.10 1.93 -11.61
CA LEU A 59 -5.50 2.32 -12.95
C LEU A 59 -4.49 3.28 -13.58
N THR A 60 -3.90 4.20 -12.82
CA THR A 60 -2.77 5.02 -13.28
C THR A 60 -1.59 4.15 -13.72
N ARG A 61 -1.29 3.06 -12.98
CA ARG A 61 -0.27 2.08 -13.39
C ARG A 61 -0.65 1.32 -14.66
N VAL A 62 -1.94 1.08 -14.91
CA VAL A 62 -2.43 0.41 -16.13
C VAL A 62 -2.23 1.29 -17.36
N VAL A 63 -2.54 2.57 -17.25
CA VAL A 63 -2.60 3.47 -18.42
C VAL A 63 -1.27 4.11 -18.80
N LEU A 64 -0.35 4.28 -17.84
CA LEU A 64 0.92 4.98 -18.09
C LEU A 64 2.05 4.03 -18.48
N PRO A 65 3.03 4.52 -19.26
CA PRO A 65 4.30 3.84 -19.44
C PRO A 65 4.98 3.52 -18.10
N LYS A 66 5.67 2.37 -18.05
CA LYS A 66 6.20 1.82 -16.78
C LYS A 66 7.61 2.32 -16.49
N LEU A 67 8.30 2.90 -17.47
CA LEU A 67 9.71 3.21 -17.43
C LEU A 67 10.11 4.01 -16.18
N SER A 68 9.44 5.14 -15.91
CA SER A 68 9.75 5.99 -14.75
C SER A 68 9.51 5.29 -13.41
N TRP A 69 8.49 4.43 -13.34
CA TRP A 69 8.21 3.64 -12.14
C TRP A 69 9.24 2.52 -11.94
N LEU A 70 9.59 1.79 -12.99
CA LEU A 70 10.62 0.76 -12.94
C LEU A 70 11.97 1.37 -12.53
N ALA A 71 12.29 2.56 -13.05
CA ALA A 71 13.45 3.33 -12.63
C ALA A 71 13.41 3.70 -11.13
N SER A 72 12.25 4.11 -10.60
CA SER A 72 12.10 4.38 -9.15
C SER A 72 12.30 3.14 -8.26
N LEU A 73 12.11 1.95 -8.82
CA LEU A 73 12.39 0.67 -8.15
C LEU A 73 13.80 0.14 -8.44
N GLU A 74 14.60 0.87 -9.22
CA GLU A 74 15.92 0.45 -9.69
C GLU A 74 15.85 -0.93 -10.40
N VAL A 75 14.83 -1.09 -11.25
CA VAL A 75 14.62 -2.30 -12.05
C VAL A 75 14.83 -1.95 -13.53
N SER A 76 15.75 -2.66 -14.17
CA SER A 76 15.85 -2.69 -15.63
C SER A 76 15.11 -3.91 -16.15
N ALA A 77 13.87 -3.70 -16.59
CA ALA A 77 13.04 -4.73 -17.21
C ALA A 77 12.15 -4.08 -18.27
N ASP A 78 11.82 -4.84 -19.30
CA ASP A 78 10.86 -4.38 -20.30
C ASP A 78 9.43 -4.71 -19.83
N TRP A 79 8.57 -3.70 -19.82
CA TRP A 79 7.15 -3.84 -19.47
C TRP A 79 6.34 -2.84 -20.31
N PRO A 80 6.19 -3.11 -21.62
CA PRO A 80 5.58 -2.16 -22.55
C PRO A 80 4.06 -2.11 -22.41
N MET A 81 3.44 -3.05 -21.69
CA MET A 81 1.99 -3.14 -21.61
C MET A 81 1.36 -1.99 -20.83
N HIS A 82 0.72 -1.07 -21.55
CA HIS A 82 -0.05 0.04 -20.99
C HIS A 82 -1.11 0.53 -21.99
N GLY A 83 -2.06 1.32 -21.49
CA GLY A 83 -3.08 2.01 -22.27
C GLY A 83 -4.40 2.12 -21.52
N ILE A 84 -5.42 2.70 -22.14
CA ILE A 84 -6.79 2.80 -21.61
C ILE A 84 -7.57 1.55 -22.05
N PRO A 85 -8.10 0.74 -21.11
CA PRO A 85 -8.90 -0.44 -21.47
C PRO A 85 -10.27 -0.04 -22.01
N LYS A 86 -10.86 -0.87 -22.88
CA LYS A 86 -12.26 -0.68 -23.31
C LYS A 86 -13.23 -1.04 -22.18
N VAL A 87 -12.95 -2.14 -21.46
CA VAL A 87 -13.78 -2.67 -20.38
C VAL A 87 -12.91 -2.99 -19.17
N LEU A 88 -13.35 -2.54 -18.00
CA LEU A 88 -12.86 -3.01 -16.70
C LEU A 88 -13.83 -4.05 -16.14
N HIS A 89 -13.34 -5.28 -15.99
CA HIS A 89 -14.09 -6.37 -15.41
C HIS A 89 -13.71 -6.55 -13.94
N LEU A 90 -14.66 -6.26 -13.05
CA LEU A 90 -14.44 -6.07 -11.62
C LEU A 90 -15.28 -7.05 -10.80
N ASP A 91 -14.84 -7.35 -9.59
CA ASP A 91 -15.69 -8.03 -8.61
C ASP A 91 -16.74 -7.06 -8.01
N ASN A 92 -17.52 -7.53 -7.04
CA ASN A 92 -18.60 -6.75 -6.43
C ASN A 92 -18.18 -5.94 -5.18
N ALA A 93 -16.88 -5.80 -4.91
CA ALA A 93 -16.37 -5.08 -3.76
C ALA A 93 -16.77 -3.60 -3.77
N ALA A 94 -16.79 -2.99 -2.59
CA ALA A 94 -17.35 -1.65 -2.37
C ALA A 94 -16.51 -0.56 -3.07
N GLU A 95 -15.20 -0.73 -3.11
CA GLU A 95 -14.22 0.14 -3.76
C GLU A 95 -14.50 0.30 -5.27
N PHE A 96 -14.94 -0.77 -5.94
CA PHE A 96 -15.32 -0.74 -7.36
C PHE A 96 -16.68 -0.12 -7.61
N LYS A 97 -17.47 0.17 -6.57
CA LYS A 97 -18.78 0.84 -6.69
C LYS A 97 -18.68 2.34 -6.43
N SER A 98 -17.48 2.89 -6.26
CA SER A 98 -17.26 4.31 -5.95
C SER A 98 -17.74 5.25 -7.07
N ARG A 99 -18.21 6.44 -6.70
CA ARG A 99 -18.55 7.49 -7.67
C ARG A 99 -17.33 7.94 -8.49
N ALA A 100 -16.17 7.98 -7.83
CA ALA A 100 -14.88 8.30 -8.44
C ALA A 100 -14.58 7.38 -9.63
N LEU A 101 -14.66 6.06 -9.44
CA LEU A 101 -14.42 5.09 -10.51
C LEU A 101 -15.38 5.28 -11.69
N ARG A 102 -16.69 5.38 -11.43
CA ARG A 102 -17.69 5.60 -12.48
C ARG A 102 -17.44 6.88 -13.28
N SER A 103 -17.07 7.95 -12.59
CA SER A 103 -16.77 9.24 -13.20
C SER A 103 -15.49 9.21 -14.05
N GLY A 104 -14.46 8.49 -13.60
CA GLY A 104 -13.25 8.29 -14.40
C GLY A 104 -13.48 7.42 -15.62
N CYS A 105 -14.16 6.29 -15.44
CA CYS A 105 -14.52 5.40 -16.53
C CYS A 105 -15.35 6.12 -17.60
N SER A 106 -16.38 6.87 -17.21
CA SER A 106 -17.19 7.66 -18.13
C SER A 106 -16.37 8.72 -18.88
N GLN A 107 -15.44 9.41 -18.22
CA GLN A 107 -14.61 10.45 -18.85
C GLN A 107 -13.64 9.89 -19.90
N TYR A 108 -13.11 8.68 -19.68
CA TYR A 108 -12.11 8.07 -20.56
C TYR A 108 -12.68 7.05 -21.56
N GLY A 109 -13.99 6.79 -21.49
CA GLY A 109 -14.70 5.86 -22.38
C GLY A 109 -14.45 4.40 -22.01
N VAL A 110 -14.32 4.11 -20.72
CA VAL A 110 -14.14 2.76 -20.17
C VAL A 110 -15.48 2.23 -19.68
N GLU A 111 -15.88 1.06 -20.14
CA GLU A 111 -17.07 0.36 -19.65
C GLU A 111 -16.77 -0.36 -18.33
N LEU A 112 -17.70 -0.33 -17.40
CA LEU A 112 -17.62 -1.08 -16.14
C LEU A 112 -18.48 -2.34 -16.23
N MET A 113 -17.84 -3.51 -16.16
CA MET A 113 -18.50 -4.80 -16.16
C MET A 113 -18.28 -5.49 -14.80
N TYR A 114 -19.36 -5.79 -14.09
CA TYR A 114 -19.26 -6.48 -12.79
C TYR A 114 -19.57 -7.96 -12.95
N ARG A 115 -18.89 -8.81 -12.16
CA ARG A 115 -19.22 -10.24 -12.09
C ARG A 115 -20.69 -10.45 -11.71
N PRO A 116 -21.43 -11.34 -12.40
CA PRO A 116 -22.78 -11.71 -11.98
C PRO A 116 -22.77 -12.30 -10.57
N ALA A 117 -23.77 -11.97 -9.75
CA ALA A 117 -23.89 -12.51 -8.40
C ALA A 117 -23.99 -14.05 -8.44
N GLY A 118 -23.23 -14.73 -7.59
CA GLY A 118 -23.28 -16.19 -7.44
C GLY A 118 -22.65 -17.02 -8.57
N ARG A 119 -21.92 -16.41 -9.52
CA ARG A 119 -21.24 -17.14 -10.61
C ARG A 119 -19.70 -17.00 -10.54
N PRO A 120 -18.98 -17.98 -9.93
CA PRO A 120 -17.54 -17.89 -9.72
C PRO A 120 -16.70 -17.95 -11.02
N TYR A 121 -17.23 -18.53 -12.11
CA TYR A 121 -16.47 -18.79 -13.34
C TYR A 121 -15.98 -17.54 -14.10
N PHE A 122 -16.49 -16.34 -13.80
CA PHE A 122 -16.13 -15.10 -14.52
C PHE A 122 -14.74 -14.53 -14.10
N GLY A 123 -14.18 -14.97 -12.97
CA GLY A 123 -12.89 -14.50 -12.43
C GLY A 123 -11.68 -15.36 -12.78
N GLY A 124 -11.83 -16.44 -13.54
CA GLY A 124 -10.83 -17.52 -13.60
C GLY A 124 -9.44 -17.13 -14.12
N HIS A 125 -9.29 -16.02 -14.83
CA HIS A 125 -7.99 -15.58 -15.33
C HIS A 125 -7.17 -14.86 -14.26
N ILE A 126 -7.77 -13.88 -13.59
CA ILE A 126 -7.09 -13.18 -12.50
C ILE A 126 -6.91 -14.06 -11.28
N GLU A 127 -7.85 -14.95 -10.99
CA GLU A 127 -7.70 -15.95 -9.91
C GLU A 127 -6.54 -16.92 -10.19
N ARG A 128 -6.37 -17.33 -11.45
CA ARG A 128 -5.22 -18.16 -11.85
C ARG A 128 -3.92 -17.38 -11.73
N LEU A 129 -3.88 -16.12 -12.18
CA LEU A 129 -2.72 -15.25 -12.00
C LEU A 129 -2.35 -15.10 -10.52
N ASN A 130 -3.33 -14.80 -9.67
CA ASN A 130 -3.15 -14.68 -8.22
C ASN A 130 -2.52 -15.95 -7.66
N ARG A 131 -3.05 -17.14 -8.01
CA ARG A 131 -2.47 -18.41 -7.57
C ARG A 131 -1.02 -18.59 -8.04
N THR A 132 -0.74 -18.34 -9.32
CA THR A 132 0.63 -18.42 -9.87
C THR A 132 1.60 -17.50 -9.12
N LEU A 133 1.20 -16.26 -8.82
CA LEU A 133 2.04 -15.33 -8.08
C LEU A 133 2.20 -15.74 -6.62
N MET A 134 1.14 -16.21 -5.95
CA MET A 134 1.25 -16.68 -4.56
C MET A 134 2.16 -17.91 -4.44
N GLU A 135 2.13 -18.83 -5.40
CA GLU A 135 3.07 -19.97 -5.47
C GLU A 135 4.54 -19.49 -5.52
N ARG A 136 4.83 -18.39 -6.23
CA ARG A 136 6.16 -17.77 -6.25
C ARG A 136 6.50 -17.08 -4.93
N VAL A 137 5.53 -16.37 -4.36
CA VAL A 137 5.68 -15.69 -3.06
C VAL A 137 5.97 -16.69 -1.94
N HIS A 138 5.49 -17.94 -2.04
CA HIS A 138 5.77 -18.98 -1.05
C HIS A 138 7.25 -19.36 -0.93
N SER A 139 8.08 -18.99 -1.90
CA SER A 139 9.54 -19.14 -1.81
C SER A 139 10.25 -18.03 -1.03
N LEU A 140 9.55 -16.94 -0.70
CA LEU A 140 10.14 -15.78 -0.04
C LEU A 140 10.29 -15.96 1.48
N PRO A 141 11.32 -15.34 2.08
CA PRO A 141 11.43 -15.22 3.53
C PRO A 141 10.24 -14.45 4.10
N GLY A 142 9.63 -15.01 5.15
CA GLY A 142 8.40 -14.48 5.75
C GLY A 142 7.12 -14.90 5.04
N SER A 143 7.17 -15.91 4.15
CA SER A 143 5.95 -16.46 3.58
C SER A 143 5.05 -17.10 4.64
N THR A 144 3.75 -16.82 4.56
CA THR A 144 2.77 -17.27 5.54
C THR A 144 2.24 -18.68 5.33
N GLY A 145 2.47 -19.27 4.14
CA GLY A 145 2.13 -20.64 3.75
C GLY A 145 0.66 -21.07 3.98
N SER A 146 0.22 -22.11 3.27
CA SER A 146 -1.16 -22.61 3.39
C SER A 146 -1.36 -23.65 4.51
N SER A 147 -0.29 -24.21 5.10
CA SER A 147 -0.41 -25.32 6.06
C SER A 147 -0.05 -24.94 7.51
N PRO A 148 -0.86 -25.36 8.51
CA PRO A 148 -0.54 -25.18 9.93
C PRO A 148 0.77 -25.84 10.37
N LYS A 149 1.21 -26.91 9.70
CA LYS A 149 2.47 -27.62 9.98
C LYS A 149 3.70 -26.76 9.62
N GLY A 150 3.67 -26.02 8.51
CA GLY A 150 4.76 -25.13 8.10
C GLY A 150 4.99 -23.97 9.08
N ARG A 151 3.90 -23.34 9.57
CA ARG A 151 3.96 -22.21 10.52
C ARG A 151 4.58 -22.57 11.87
N LYS A 152 4.49 -23.84 12.31
CA LYS A 152 5.11 -24.31 13.56
C LYS A 152 6.62 -24.52 13.43
N ALA A 153 7.12 -24.88 12.26
CA ALA A 153 8.55 -25.10 12.04
C ALA A 153 9.31 -23.79 11.78
N ARG A 154 8.67 -22.81 11.13
CA ARG A 154 9.25 -21.53 10.73
C ARG A 154 8.21 -20.41 10.88
N PRO A 155 8.22 -19.64 11.98
CA PRO A 155 7.26 -18.55 12.17
C PRO A 155 7.54 -17.44 11.15
N PRO A 156 6.58 -17.09 10.27
CA PRO A 156 6.78 -16.13 9.18
C PRO A 156 7.28 -14.77 9.67
N GLU A 157 6.87 -14.34 10.87
CA GLU A 157 7.30 -13.08 11.48
C GLU A 157 8.79 -13.05 11.79
N ARG A 158 9.42 -14.20 12.07
CA ARG A 158 10.87 -14.26 12.35
C ARG A 158 11.70 -14.34 11.08
N GLU A 159 11.11 -14.84 9.99
CA GLU A 159 11.78 -14.94 8.69
C GLU A 159 11.55 -13.72 7.82
N ALA A 160 10.50 -12.93 8.10
CA ALA A 160 10.18 -11.71 7.36
C ALA A 160 11.40 -10.80 7.25
N SER A 161 11.81 -10.52 6.02
CA SER A 161 13.02 -9.76 5.76
C SER A 161 12.86 -8.74 4.64
N LEU A 162 11.72 -8.67 3.95
CA LEU A 162 11.54 -7.75 2.82
C LEU A 162 10.74 -6.52 3.25
N THR A 163 11.20 -5.31 2.89
CA THR A 163 10.35 -4.12 2.97
C THR A 163 9.26 -4.20 1.90
N ILE A 164 8.26 -3.34 1.98
CA ILE A 164 7.26 -3.19 0.91
C ILE A 164 7.95 -2.87 -0.43
N ARG A 165 8.95 -1.98 -0.42
CA ARG A 165 9.69 -1.58 -1.63
C ARG A 165 10.53 -2.73 -2.20
N GLU A 166 11.18 -3.51 -1.35
CA GLU A 166 11.94 -4.70 -1.77
C GLU A 166 11.00 -5.78 -2.32
N PHE A 167 9.83 -5.97 -1.70
CA PHE A 167 8.81 -6.90 -2.18
C PHE A 167 8.20 -6.44 -3.51
N GLU A 168 7.91 -5.15 -3.68
CA GLU A 168 7.44 -4.58 -4.94
C GLU A 168 8.48 -4.77 -6.05
N LYS A 169 9.76 -4.50 -5.77
CA LYS A 169 10.87 -4.75 -6.69
C LYS A 169 10.96 -6.23 -7.10
N TRP A 170 10.91 -7.15 -6.15
CA TRP A 170 10.92 -8.59 -6.42
C TRP A 170 9.73 -9.00 -7.29
N LEU A 171 8.53 -8.51 -6.95
CA LEU A 171 7.30 -8.85 -7.67
C LEU A 171 7.34 -8.34 -9.11
N VAL A 172 7.86 -7.14 -9.32
CA VAL A 172 8.05 -6.57 -10.66
C VAL A 172 8.98 -7.46 -11.49
N LEU A 173 10.10 -7.92 -10.94
CA LEU A 173 11.01 -8.82 -11.64
C LEU A 173 10.35 -10.17 -11.95
N GLU A 174 9.61 -10.75 -11.00
CA GLU A 174 8.88 -12.01 -11.21
C GLU A 174 7.85 -11.86 -12.35
N ILE A 175 7.16 -10.73 -12.43
CA ILE A 175 6.16 -10.52 -13.47
C ILE A 175 6.82 -10.21 -14.82
N ALA A 176 7.64 -9.17 -14.87
CA ALA A 176 8.20 -8.63 -16.10
C ALA A 176 9.18 -9.61 -16.77
N GLN A 177 10.07 -10.24 -15.99
CA GLN A 177 11.13 -11.06 -16.57
C GLN A 177 10.78 -12.55 -16.65
N ARG A 178 9.86 -13.05 -15.80
CA ARG A 178 9.50 -14.48 -15.78
C ARG A 178 8.09 -14.71 -16.30
N TYR A 179 7.06 -14.19 -15.64
CA TYR A 179 5.67 -14.49 -16.02
C TYR A 179 5.36 -14.09 -17.46
N HIS A 180 5.73 -12.87 -17.88
CA HIS A 180 5.45 -12.40 -19.24
C HIS A 180 6.20 -13.18 -20.33
N HIS A 181 7.33 -13.80 -20.01
CA HIS A 181 8.16 -14.55 -20.96
C HIS A 181 8.00 -16.06 -20.87
N ASN A 182 7.15 -16.58 -19.99
CA ASN A 182 6.88 -18.01 -19.88
C ASN A 182 5.73 -18.44 -20.80
N ALA A 183 5.87 -19.63 -21.40
CA ALA A 183 4.84 -20.23 -22.23
C ALA A 183 3.55 -20.41 -21.42
N HIS A 184 2.43 -19.93 -21.95
CA HIS A 184 1.16 -19.94 -21.25
C HIS A 184 0.16 -20.90 -21.92
N ARG A 185 -0.33 -21.90 -21.17
CA ARG A 185 -1.28 -22.92 -21.69
C ARG A 185 -2.55 -22.27 -22.30
N GLY A 186 -3.06 -21.23 -21.66
CA GLY A 186 -4.22 -20.47 -22.16
C GLY A 186 -3.97 -19.64 -23.42
N LEU A 187 -2.71 -19.59 -23.90
CA LEU A 187 -2.27 -18.93 -25.13
C LEU A 187 -1.68 -19.94 -26.13
N ARG A 188 -2.02 -21.23 -25.99
CA ARG A 188 -1.51 -22.31 -26.85
C ARG A 188 0.03 -22.36 -26.94
N GLY A 189 0.72 -22.04 -25.84
CA GLY A 189 2.17 -22.09 -25.75
C GLY A 189 2.89 -20.77 -26.04
N ALA A 190 2.20 -19.76 -26.59
CA ALA A 190 2.76 -18.42 -26.70
C ALA A 190 2.98 -17.79 -25.31
N THR A 191 3.89 -16.82 -25.22
CA THR A 191 4.13 -16.06 -23.99
C THR A 191 3.19 -14.87 -23.94
N PRO A 192 2.82 -14.37 -22.74
CA PRO A 192 2.05 -13.13 -22.64
C PRO A 192 2.71 -11.97 -23.38
N TYR A 193 4.02 -11.83 -23.27
CA TYR A 193 4.81 -10.81 -23.96
C TYR A 193 4.67 -10.89 -25.48
N SER A 194 4.87 -12.08 -26.05
CA SER A 194 4.75 -12.27 -27.51
C SER A 194 3.32 -11.99 -27.99
N MET A 195 2.32 -12.41 -27.21
CA MET A 195 0.91 -12.16 -27.53
C MET A 195 0.57 -10.66 -27.49
N TRP A 196 1.13 -9.91 -26.53
CA TRP A 196 1.00 -8.46 -26.50
C TRP A 196 1.64 -7.80 -27.72
N ALA A 197 2.84 -8.22 -28.11
CA ALA A 197 3.51 -7.68 -29.29
C ALA A 197 2.71 -7.94 -30.59
N THR A 198 2.17 -9.16 -30.76
CA THR A 198 1.35 -9.52 -31.93
C THR A 198 0.04 -8.73 -31.96
N LEU A 199 -0.77 -8.81 -30.90
CA LEU A 199 -2.09 -8.15 -30.87
C LEU A 199 -1.98 -6.62 -30.80
N GLY A 200 -0.92 -6.09 -30.19
CA GLY A 200 -0.65 -4.66 -30.14
C GLY A 200 -0.29 -4.07 -31.51
N GLY A 201 0.30 -4.86 -32.41
CA GLY A 201 0.52 -4.46 -33.81
C GLY A 201 -0.77 -4.45 -34.63
N GLU A 202 -1.67 -5.40 -34.40
CA GLU A 202 -2.95 -5.52 -35.11
C GLU A 202 -4.01 -4.52 -34.60
N THR A 203 -4.13 -4.37 -33.28
CA THR A 203 -5.10 -3.50 -32.62
C THR A 203 -4.42 -2.76 -31.47
N PRO A 204 -3.74 -1.64 -31.75
CA PRO A 204 -2.99 -0.91 -30.74
C PRO A 204 -3.91 -0.40 -29.63
N PRO A 205 -3.48 -0.45 -28.36
CA PRO A 205 -4.24 0.10 -27.26
C PRO A 205 -4.37 1.62 -27.40
N LYS A 206 -5.49 2.18 -26.92
CA LYS A 206 -5.66 3.63 -26.80
C LYS A 206 -4.67 4.14 -25.75
N LEU A 207 -3.73 5.01 -26.13
CA LEU A 207 -2.74 5.55 -25.20
C LEU A 207 -3.17 6.92 -24.67
N LEU A 208 -2.75 7.22 -23.44
CA LEU A 208 -2.71 8.60 -22.97
C LEU A 208 -1.49 9.30 -23.58
N PRO A 209 -1.57 10.61 -23.87
CA PRO A 209 -0.38 11.38 -24.21
C PRO A 209 0.65 11.26 -23.07
N ASP A 210 1.90 10.95 -23.42
CA ASP A 210 2.98 10.74 -22.45
C ASP A 210 3.49 12.08 -21.91
N THR A 211 2.68 12.70 -21.05
CA THR A 211 3.00 13.95 -20.38
C THR A 211 2.61 13.87 -18.91
N ALA A 212 3.40 14.51 -18.04
CA ALA A 212 3.10 14.57 -16.61
C ALA A 212 1.72 15.20 -16.32
N SER A 213 1.28 16.16 -17.15
CA SER A 213 -0.02 16.81 -17.04
C SER A 213 -1.18 15.85 -17.30
N GLU A 214 -1.11 15.05 -18.37
CA GLU A 214 -2.15 14.05 -18.68
C GLU A 214 -2.15 12.89 -17.68
N ALA A 215 -0.97 12.46 -17.23
CA ALA A 215 -0.84 11.48 -16.16
C ALA A 215 -1.53 11.96 -14.87
N LEU A 216 -1.29 13.22 -14.48
CA LEU A 216 -1.92 13.82 -13.32
C LEU A 216 -3.43 13.99 -13.51
N ARG A 217 -3.89 14.45 -14.67
CA ARG A 217 -5.33 14.56 -14.99
C ARG A 217 -6.03 13.21 -14.88
N PHE A 218 -5.41 12.16 -15.40
CA PHE A 218 -5.94 10.80 -15.28
C PHE A 218 -6.05 10.39 -13.83
N LEU A 219 -4.96 10.49 -13.04
CA LEU A 219 -4.99 10.16 -11.62
C LEU A 219 -6.09 10.92 -10.88
N ILE A 220 -6.14 12.24 -11.03
CA ILE A 220 -7.16 13.11 -10.41
C ILE A 220 -8.55 12.59 -10.75
N GLN A 221 -8.81 12.17 -11.98
CA GLN A 221 -10.15 11.72 -12.38
C GLN A 221 -10.67 10.52 -11.58
N PHE A 222 -9.77 9.64 -11.14
CA PHE A 222 -10.11 8.44 -10.37
C PHE A 222 -9.97 8.62 -8.86
N LEU A 223 -9.42 9.74 -8.37
CA LEU A 223 -9.33 10.02 -6.94
C LEU A 223 -10.70 10.14 -6.27
N PRO A 224 -10.81 9.80 -4.96
CA PRO A 224 -12.01 10.03 -4.16
C PRO A 224 -12.57 11.44 -4.35
N MET A 225 -13.90 11.54 -4.47
CA MET A 225 -14.59 12.81 -4.75
C MET A 225 -15.64 13.16 -3.71
N THR A 226 -15.89 14.45 -3.53
CA THR A 226 -16.99 15.02 -2.77
C THR A 226 -17.49 16.30 -3.42
N HIS A 227 -18.74 16.69 -3.16
CA HIS A 227 -19.25 18.00 -3.55
C HIS A 227 -19.11 18.97 -2.39
N ARG A 228 -18.65 20.20 -2.69
CA ARG A 228 -18.52 21.28 -1.73
C ARG A 228 -19.00 22.59 -2.35
N THR A 229 -19.31 23.55 -1.49
CA THR A 229 -19.61 24.92 -1.87
C THR A 229 -18.47 25.79 -1.40
N VAL A 230 -17.97 26.66 -2.27
CA VAL A 230 -16.96 27.65 -1.88
C VAL A 230 -17.64 28.68 -0.96
N GLN A 231 -17.13 28.81 0.25
CA GLN A 231 -17.61 29.73 1.28
C GLN A 231 -16.80 31.03 1.30
N ALA A 232 -17.17 31.96 2.18
CA ALA A 232 -16.53 33.27 2.28
C ALA A 232 -15.02 33.18 2.60
N ASP A 233 -14.63 32.20 3.40
CA ASP A 233 -13.26 31.96 3.90
C ASP A 233 -12.46 30.92 3.09
N GLY A 234 -13.04 30.40 2.00
CA GLY A 234 -12.41 29.42 1.12
C GLY A 234 -13.24 28.14 0.95
N LEU A 235 -12.57 26.99 0.89
CA LEU A 235 -13.23 25.69 0.81
C LEU A 235 -12.79 24.83 1.99
N THR A 236 -13.74 24.36 2.78
CA THR A 236 -13.44 23.49 3.93
C THR A 236 -13.72 22.03 3.61
N LEU A 237 -12.73 21.18 3.86
CA LEU A 237 -12.82 19.74 3.71
C LEU A 237 -12.09 19.05 4.88
N PHE A 238 -12.75 18.11 5.55
CA PHE A 238 -12.18 17.38 6.69
C PHE A 238 -11.67 18.29 7.83
N TYR A 239 -12.37 19.38 8.13
CA TYR A 239 -11.97 20.41 9.11
C TYR A 239 -10.69 21.17 8.74
N ILE A 240 -10.24 21.04 7.50
CA ILE A 240 -9.07 21.74 6.96
C ILE A 240 -9.55 22.73 5.91
N ARG A 241 -9.01 23.95 5.94
CA ARG A 241 -9.39 25.02 5.05
C ARG A 241 -8.40 25.13 3.90
N TYR A 242 -8.93 25.24 2.69
CA TYR A 242 -8.18 25.33 1.46
C TYR A 242 -8.42 26.67 0.77
N TRP A 243 -7.39 27.15 0.07
CA TRP A 243 -7.44 28.40 -0.65
C TRP A 243 -6.86 28.29 -2.06
N HIS A 244 -7.48 29.04 -2.96
CA HIS A 244 -6.99 29.34 -4.30
C HIS A 244 -7.53 30.71 -4.71
N PRO A 245 -6.77 31.57 -5.44
CA PRO A 245 -7.22 32.92 -5.80
C PRO A 245 -8.62 32.97 -6.45
N ILE A 246 -8.96 31.97 -7.27
CA ILE A 246 -10.27 31.85 -7.94
C ILE A 246 -11.46 31.75 -6.96
N PHE A 247 -11.22 31.33 -5.72
CA PHE A 247 -12.28 31.22 -4.71
C PHE A 247 -12.89 32.59 -4.36
N THR A 248 -12.16 33.69 -4.60
CA THR A 248 -12.69 35.05 -4.47
C THR A 248 -13.88 35.32 -5.40
N ALA A 249 -13.82 34.84 -6.64
CA ALA A 249 -14.92 34.93 -7.60
C ALA A 249 -16.02 33.91 -7.26
N TRP A 250 -15.63 32.68 -6.95
CA TRP A 250 -16.57 31.58 -6.69
C TRP A 250 -17.38 31.72 -5.40
N ARG A 251 -16.85 32.39 -4.38
CA ARG A 251 -17.60 32.67 -3.14
C ARG A 251 -18.73 33.68 -3.36
N ALA A 252 -18.56 34.62 -4.29
CA ALA A 252 -19.59 35.63 -4.59
C ALA A 252 -20.88 34.98 -5.12
N THR A 253 -20.75 33.88 -5.87
CA THR A 253 -21.86 33.13 -6.45
C THR A 253 -22.23 31.86 -5.66
N LYS A 254 -21.60 31.61 -4.50
CA LYS A 254 -21.73 30.35 -3.73
C LYS A 254 -21.55 29.12 -4.63
N GLN A 255 -20.52 29.14 -5.46
CA GLN A 255 -20.28 28.13 -6.48
C GLN A 255 -20.17 26.74 -5.86
N LYS A 256 -20.97 25.80 -6.37
CA LYS A 256 -20.82 24.37 -6.09
C LYS A 256 -19.71 23.79 -6.95
N VAL A 257 -18.84 23.02 -6.33
CA VAL A 257 -17.66 22.41 -6.96
C VAL A 257 -17.55 20.94 -6.59
N ILE A 258 -16.92 20.18 -7.48
CA ILE A 258 -16.44 18.83 -7.24
C ILE A 258 -15.01 18.96 -6.70
N THR A 259 -14.75 18.33 -5.56
CA THR A 259 -13.44 18.28 -4.92
C THR A 259 -12.95 16.86 -4.91
N ARG A 260 -11.72 16.65 -5.35
CA ARG A 260 -11.00 15.38 -5.28
C ARG A 260 -9.75 15.51 -4.43
N PHE A 261 -9.37 14.42 -3.77
CA PHE A 261 -8.25 14.43 -2.81
C PHE A 261 -7.56 13.08 -2.77
N HIS A 262 -6.27 13.07 -2.44
CA HIS A 262 -5.53 11.85 -2.19
C HIS A 262 -5.61 11.49 -0.68
N PRO A 263 -6.11 10.31 -0.28
CA PRO A 263 -6.23 9.97 1.14
C PRO A 263 -4.91 9.99 1.91
N GLU A 264 -3.78 9.66 1.27
CA GLU A 264 -2.47 9.73 1.93
C GLU A 264 -1.87 11.14 2.00
N ASP A 265 -2.42 12.10 1.25
CA ASP A 265 -1.90 13.46 1.21
C ASP A 265 -3.04 14.46 0.98
N LEU A 266 -3.51 15.05 2.08
CA LEU A 266 -4.50 16.11 2.08
C LEU A 266 -3.89 17.50 1.88
N SER A 267 -2.57 17.67 1.71
CA SER A 267 -1.97 18.99 1.49
C SER A 267 -2.51 19.72 0.26
N LYS A 268 -3.03 18.93 -0.69
CA LYS A 268 -3.58 19.39 -1.95
C LYS A 268 -4.94 18.77 -2.19
N ILE A 269 -5.86 19.59 -2.68
CA ILE A 269 -7.12 19.14 -3.26
C ILE A 269 -7.22 19.62 -4.69
N PHE A 270 -8.02 18.90 -5.47
CA PHE A 270 -8.29 19.23 -6.85
C PHE A 270 -9.76 19.65 -6.97
N VAL A 271 -10.00 20.86 -7.44
CA VAL A 271 -11.34 21.46 -7.46
C VAL A 271 -11.78 21.72 -8.90
N SER A 272 -13.04 21.45 -9.20
CA SER A 272 -13.61 21.65 -10.54
C SER A 272 -15.07 22.06 -10.47
N VAL A 273 -15.49 22.96 -11.35
CA VAL A 273 -16.90 23.34 -11.51
C VAL A 273 -17.62 22.38 -12.47
N ASP A 274 -16.93 21.95 -13.53
CA ASP A 274 -17.50 21.15 -14.62
C ASP A 274 -17.18 19.64 -14.51
N GLY A 275 -16.35 19.26 -13.55
CA GLY A 275 -15.89 17.90 -13.35
C GLY A 275 -14.85 17.42 -14.37
N LYS A 276 -14.37 18.30 -15.26
CA LYS A 276 -13.43 17.99 -16.35
C LYS A 276 -12.09 18.66 -16.12
N ARG A 277 -12.08 19.94 -15.79
CA ARG A 277 -10.85 20.72 -15.54
C ARG A 277 -10.68 20.94 -14.06
N TYR A 278 -9.58 20.44 -13.52
CA TYR A 278 -9.25 20.55 -12.11
C TYR A 278 -8.15 21.57 -11.90
N LEU A 279 -8.35 22.43 -10.91
CA LEU A 279 -7.31 23.29 -10.35
C LEU A 279 -6.85 22.75 -9.01
N GLU A 280 -5.57 22.92 -8.72
CA GLU A 280 -4.98 22.57 -7.44
C GLU A 280 -5.25 23.69 -6.43
N ALA A 281 -5.76 23.34 -5.26
CA ALA A 281 -5.85 24.23 -4.11
C ALA A 281 -5.09 23.60 -2.94
N THR A 282 -4.34 24.42 -2.22
CA THR A 282 -3.54 24.01 -1.06
C THR A 282 -4.22 24.46 0.23
N PHE A 283 -3.62 24.11 1.37
CA PHE A 283 -4.02 24.69 2.65
C PHE A 283 -4.06 26.22 2.59
N ALA A 284 -5.05 26.79 3.27
CA ALA A 284 -5.14 28.23 3.46
C ALA A 284 -4.02 28.75 4.37
N ASP A 285 -3.58 27.92 5.34
CA ASP A 285 -2.38 28.17 6.14
C ASP A 285 -1.21 27.35 5.59
N LEU A 286 -0.32 28.01 4.86
CA LEU A 286 0.83 27.38 4.19
C LEU A 286 1.91 26.87 5.16
N ARG A 287 1.81 27.18 6.46
CA ARG A 287 2.75 26.71 7.49
C ARG A 287 2.44 25.28 7.94
N ARG A 288 1.30 24.72 7.53
CA ARG A 288 0.85 23.38 7.92
C ARG A 288 1.61 22.32 7.13
N ASP A 289 2.08 21.30 7.83
CA ASP A 289 2.64 20.11 7.19
C ASP A 289 1.56 19.27 6.51
N ARG A 290 1.96 18.46 5.52
CA ARG A 290 1.09 17.48 4.88
C ARG A 290 0.45 16.55 5.92
N VAL A 291 -0.78 16.10 5.69
CA VAL A 291 -1.55 15.24 6.59
C VAL A 291 -2.28 14.19 5.78
N SER A 292 -2.30 12.94 6.25
CA SER A 292 -3.16 11.91 5.66
C SER A 292 -4.57 11.98 6.24
N LEU A 293 -5.55 11.47 5.48
CA LEU A 293 -6.92 11.29 5.94
C LEU A 293 -7.01 10.38 7.17
N TRP A 294 -6.08 9.43 7.31
CA TRP A 294 -6.00 8.60 8.51
C TRP A 294 -5.59 9.42 9.73
N GLU A 295 -4.52 10.23 9.63
CA GLU A 295 -4.07 11.11 10.72
C GLU A 295 -5.18 12.08 11.12
N GLN A 296 -5.82 12.71 10.12
CA GLN A 296 -6.97 13.60 10.32
C GLN A 296 -8.09 12.91 11.09
N ARG A 297 -8.52 11.71 10.67
CA ARG A 297 -9.59 10.96 11.34
C ARG A 297 -9.19 10.48 12.72
N SER A 298 -7.94 10.08 12.91
CA SER A 298 -7.38 9.67 14.21
C SER A 298 -7.45 10.82 15.21
N ALA A 299 -6.94 11.98 14.84
CA ALA A 299 -6.99 13.19 15.66
C ALA A 299 -8.44 13.61 15.98
N LEU A 300 -9.34 13.55 14.99
CA LEU A 300 -10.75 13.89 15.21
C LEU A 300 -11.44 12.93 16.19
N ARG A 301 -11.16 11.62 16.10
CA ARG A 301 -11.68 10.64 17.07
C ARG A 301 -11.14 10.91 18.48
N HIS A 302 -9.86 11.21 18.59
CA HIS A 302 -9.21 11.53 19.86
C HIS A 302 -9.82 12.76 20.53
N LEU A 303 -9.99 13.85 19.79
CA LEU A 303 -10.59 15.09 20.32
C LEU A 303 -12.05 14.88 20.76
N ARG A 304 -12.84 14.14 19.99
CA ARG A 304 -14.23 13.82 20.38
C ARG A 304 -14.31 12.93 21.61
N ALA A 305 -13.41 11.97 21.75
CA ALA A 305 -13.33 11.12 22.95
C ALA A 305 -13.00 11.91 24.22
N GLN A 306 -12.32 13.06 24.08
CA GLN A 306 -12.06 14.00 25.17
C GLN A 306 -13.24 14.96 25.46
N GLY A 307 -14.40 14.74 24.85
CA GLY A 307 -15.59 15.58 25.06
C GLY A 307 -15.54 16.94 24.35
N GLN A 308 -14.64 17.13 23.37
CA GLN A 308 -14.59 18.37 22.61
C GLN A 308 -15.79 18.46 21.65
N GLU A 309 -16.76 19.33 21.97
CA GLU A 309 -17.94 19.57 21.14
C GLU A 309 -17.60 20.32 19.84
N TYR A 310 -16.68 21.29 19.92
CA TYR A 310 -16.23 22.08 18.78
C TYR A 310 -14.77 21.77 18.45
N VAL A 311 -14.50 21.38 17.19
CA VAL A 311 -13.14 21.08 16.71
C VAL A 311 -12.76 22.12 15.65
N SER A 312 -11.75 22.94 15.97
CA SER A 312 -11.15 23.88 15.03
C SER A 312 -10.00 23.24 14.26
N GLU A 313 -9.65 23.81 13.11
CA GLU A 313 -8.48 23.41 12.32
C GLU A 313 -7.19 23.48 13.16
N ALA A 314 -7.03 24.51 13.99
CA ALA A 314 -5.87 24.62 14.87
C ALA A 314 -5.77 23.48 15.88
N MET A 315 -6.88 23.13 16.54
CA MET A 315 -6.92 22.01 17.49
C MET A 315 -6.65 20.67 16.80
N LEU A 316 -7.20 20.48 15.60
CA LEU A 316 -6.97 19.27 14.80
C LEU A 316 -5.47 19.05 14.54
N PHE A 317 -4.78 20.05 13.99
CA PHE A 317 -3.36 19.92 13.67
C PHE A 317 -2.48 19.85 14.91
N MET A 318 -2.82 20.55 16.01
CA MET A 318 -2.12 20.39 17.28
C MET A 318 -2.18 18.93 17.78
N ALA A 319 -3.34 18.29 17.68
CA ALA A 319 -3.50 16.88 18.04
C ALA A 319 -2.70 15.95 17.11
N ILE A 320 -2.64 16.24 15.81
CA ILE A 320 -1.81 15.49 14.85
C ILE A 320 -0.32 15.63 15.20
N ASP A 321 0.15 16.86 15.46
CA ASP A 321 1.54 17.13 15.80
C ASP A 321 1.94 16.42 17.09
N GLU A 322 1.05 16.37 18.08
CA GLU A 322 1.30 15.65 19.32
C GLU A 322 1.40 14.14 19.09
N GLN A 323 0.50 13.55 18.30
CA GLN A 323 0.60 12.13 17.90
C GLN A 323 1.92 11.86 17.17
N ARG A 324 2.34 12.74 16.27
CA ARG A 324 3.61 12.62 15.55
C ARG A 324 4.82 12.71 16.48
N ARG A 325 4.81 13.59 17.49
CA ARG A 325 5.87 13.68 18.50
C ARG A 325 5.99 12.40 19.32
N ILE A 326 4.87 11.81 19.73
CA ILE A 326 4.84 10.53 20.45
C ILE A 326 5.49 9.43 19.58
N VAL A 327 5.07 9.32 18.31
CA VAL A 327 5.63 8.35 17.37
C VAL A 327 7.13 8.61 17.14
N ALA A 328 7.54 9.85 16.94
CA ALA A 328 8.94 10.22 16.72
C ALA A 328 9.80 9.88 17.94
N ARG A 329 9.33 10.16 19.16
CA ARG A 329 10.02 9.81 20.41
C ARG A 329 10.16 8.29 20.56
N ALA A 330 9.07 7.55 20.33
CA ALA A 330 9.07 6.09 20.36
C ALA A 330 10.02 5.49 19.31
N ARG A 331 10.12 6.13 18.14
CA ARG A 331 11.06 5.78 17.08
C ARG A 331 12.51 5.99 17.58
N THR A 332 12.87 7.18 18.03
CA THR A 332 14.24 7.44 18.52
C THR A 332 14.67 6.50 19.65
N GLN A 333 13.76 6.19 20.59
CA GLN A 333 14.01 5.22 21.66
C GLN A 333 14.21 3.80 21.12
N SER A 334 13.38 3.36 20.17
CA SER A 334 13.52 2.05 19.52
C SER A 334 14.82 1.93 18.71
N LEU A 335 15.28 3.00 18.06
CA LEU A 335 16.58 3.05 17.36
C LEU A 335 17.74 2.88 18.34
N GLY A 336 17.71 3.61 19.46
CA GLY A 336 18.70 3.47 20.52
C GLY A 336 18.74 2.06 21.10
N ALA A 337 17.58 1.48 21.39
CA ALA A 337 17.45 0.13 21.94
C ALA A 337 17.93 -0.96 20.95
N SER A 338 17.59 -0.82 19.65
CA SER A 338 18.03 -1.76 18.61
C SER A 338 19.54 -1.70 18.39
N ARG A 339 20.13 -0.50 18.36
CA ARG A 339 21.59 -0.31 18.29
C ARG A 339 22.30 -0.97 19.48
N ARG A 340 21.83 -0.73 20.71
CA ARG A 340 22.38 -1.38 21.91
C ARG A 340 22.27 -2.90 21.86
N ARG A 341 21.15 -3.44 21.36
CA ARG A 341 20.93 -4.88 21.24
C ARG A 341 21.79 -5.54 20.15
N ASN A 342 22.08 -4.84 19.05
CA ASN A 342 22.96 -5.36 18.00
C ASN A 342 24.44 -5.32 18.42
N VAL A 343 24.88 -4.27 19.14
CA VAL A 343 26.24 -4.21 19.71
C VAL A 343 26.48 -5.34 20.73
N LEU A 344 25.46 -5.74 21.49
CA LEU A 344 25.54 -6.88 22.41
C LEU A 344 25.51 -8.26 21.72
N LYS A 345 25.27 -8.32 20.41
CA LYS A 345 25.22 -9.57 19.61
C LYS A 345 26.45 -9.79 18.74
N ASP A 346 27.40 -8.84 18.68
CA ASP A 346 28.67 -9.08 18.02
C ASP A 346 29.48 -10.11 18.84
N PRO A 347 29.86 -11.26 18.25
CA PRO A 347 30.68 -12.22 18.95
C PRO A 347 32.07 -11.62 19.15
N VAL A 348 32.49 -11.51 20.43
CA VAL A 348 33.89 -11.28 20.81
C VAL A 348 34.78 -12.20 19.95
N PRO A 349 35.85 -11.70 19.30
CA PRO A 349 36.72 -12.54 18.49
C PRO A 349 37.26 -13.69 19.35
N ARG A 350 36.90 -14.93 18.98
CA ARG A 350 37.54 -16.13 19.51
C ARG A 350 38.99 -16.12 19.04
N ASN A 351 39.90 -15.53 19.81
CA ASN A 351 41.33 -15.82 19.78
C ASN A 351 42.01 -15.22 21.02
N ALA A 352 41.99 -15.98 22.11
CA ALA A 352 43.05 -16.02 23.13
C ALA A 352 42.59 -16.97 24.24
N ARG A 353 43.01 -18.24 24.17
CA ARG A 353 43.28 -19.18 25.28
C ARG A 353 43.37 -20.60 24.74
N GLN A 354 44.49 -20.88 24.08
CA GLN A 354 45.20 -22.14 24.31
C GLN A 354 46.45 -21.80 25.13
N GLU A 355 46.94 -22.79 25.88
CA GLU A 355 48.04 -22.73 26.86
C GLU A 355 47.65 -22.21 28.25
N ASN A 356 47.02 -23.07 29.05
CA ASN A 356 47.79 -23.84 30.04
C ASN A 356 46.89 -24.84 30.77
N SER A 357 47.19 -26.12 30.56
CA SER A 357 46.66 -27.24 31.33
C SER A 357 47.77 -27.75 32.24
N GLN A 358 47.41 -28.10 33.48
CA GLN A 358 48.18 -28.73 34.59
C GLN A 358 48.30 -27.77 35.79
N VAL A 359 48.00 -28.10 37.06
CA VAL A 359 47.71 -29.35 37.79
C VAL A 359 47.16 -28.94 39.19
N ARG A 360 46.15 -29.67 39.71
CA ARG A 360 45.79 -30.06 41.13
C ARG A 360 45.93 -29.04 42.30
N GLN A 361 45.25 -29.08 43.45
CA GLN A 361 44.14 -29.79 44.13
C GLN A 361 43.94 -29.06 45.50
N GLY A 362 42.74 -29.10 46.10
CA GLY A 362 42.41 -28.70 47.49
C GLY A 362 42.24 -27.18 47.69
N GLU A 363 41.29 -26.62 48.44
CA GLU A 363 40.45 -27.09 49.56
C GLU A 363 39.21 -26.17 49.74
N SER A 364 38.13 -26.77 50.25
CA SER A 364 36.99 -26.26 51.05
C SER A 364 36.40 -24.83 50.91
N ALA A 365 35.12 -24.83 50.50
CA ALA A 365 33.92 -24.22 51.13
C ALA A 365 33.81 -22.71 51.43
N SER A 366 32.86 -22.02 50.76
CA SER A 366 31.70 -21.39 51.43
C SER A 366 30.63 -20.90 50.43
N VAL A 367 29.38 -21.18 50.80
CA VAL A 367 28.04 -20.97 50.21
C VAL A 367 27.71 -19.53 49.75
N ARG A 368 26.94 -19.39 48.66
CA ARG A 368 25.84 -18.39 48.44
C ARG A 368 24.88 -18.85 47.30
N PRO A 369 23.60 -18.43 47.29
CA PRO A 369 22.48 -19.25 46.82
C PRO A 369 22.10 -19.06 45.35
N THR A 370 21.54 -20.13 44.80
CA THR A 370 20.97 -20.32 43.46
C THR A 370 19.63 -19.57 43.30
N GLU A 371 19.50 -18.74 42.27
CA GLU A 371 18.19 -18.29 41.77
C GLU A 371 17.46 -19.44 41.07
N ALA A 372 16.21 -19.66 41.49
CA ALA A 372 15.39 -20.78 41.08
C ALA A 372 14.97 -20.70 39.60
N SER A 373 15.13 -21.81 38.89
CA SER A 373 14.57 -22.06 37.56
C SER A 373 13.04 -22.12 37.62
N VAL A 374 12.37 -21.38 36.74
CA VAL A 374 10.90 -21.34 36.63
C VAL A 374 10.36 -22.67 36.11
N ASP A 375 9.47 -23.30 36.87
CA ASP A 375 8.77 -24.54 36.53
C ASP A 375 7.53 -24.26 35.69
N TYR A 376 7.57 -24.70 34.42
CA TYR A 376 6.51 -24.49 33.42
C TYR A 376 5.34 -25.49 33.52
N SER A 377 5.34 -26.38 34.52
CA SER A 377 4.29 -27.39 34.69
C SER A 377 3.04 -26.89 35.42
N LYS A 378 3.01 -25.62 35.89
CA LYS A 378 1.86 -25.00 36.53
C LYS A 378 1.15 -24.02 35.59
N PRO A 379 -0.20 -24.05 35.49
CA PRO A 379 -0.94 -23.09 34.69
C PRO A 379 -0.79 -21.67 35.25
N ALA A 380 -0.58 -20.69 34.37
CA ALA A 380 -0.46 -19.28 34.72
C ALA A 380 -1.76 -18.77 35.34
N ILE A 381 -1.66 -18.11 36.50
CA ILE A 381 -2.80 -17.43 37.13
C ILE A 381 -3.09 -16.19 36.30
N ALA A 382 -4.30 -16.10 35.74
CA ALA A 382 -4.75 -14.94 34.99
C ALA A 382 -4.96 -13.76 35.95
N TYR A 383 -4.40 -12.59 35.60
CA TYR A 383 -4.76 -11.33 36.26
C TYR A 383 -6.09 -10.84 35.70
N ASP A 384 -7.01 -10.46 36.60
CA ASP A 384 -8.26 -9.82 36.25
C ASP A 384 -7.98 -8.49 35.53
N VAL A 385 -8.50 -8.35 34.31
CA VAL A 385 -8.46 -7.10 33.57
C VAL A 385 -9.86 -6.50 33.63
N GLU A 386 -9.96 -5.40 34.39
CA GLU A 386 -11.10 -4.53 34.47
C GLU A 386 -11.60 -4.14 33.07
N GLN A 387 -12.88 -4.41 32.82
CA GLN A 387 -13.64 -3.89 31.68
C GLN A 387 -13.81 -2.38 31.84
N TRP A 388 -13.42 -1.57 30.84
CA TRP A 388 -14.15 -0.38 30.33
C TRP A 388 -13.66 -0.02 28.93
#